data_AF-A0A961JT36-F1
#
_entry.id   AF-A0A961JT36-F1
#
_cell.length_a   1.000
_cell.length_b   1.000
_cell.length_c   1.000
_cell.angle_alpha   90.00
_cell.angle_beta   90.00
_cell.angle_gamma   90.00
#
_symmetry.space_group_name_H-M   'P 1'
#
loop_
_entity.id
_entity.type
_entity.pdbx_description
1 polymer ?
#
loop_
_entity_poly.entity_id
_entity_poly.type
_entity_poly.pdbx_seq_one_letter_code
_entity_poly.pdbx_strand_id
1 'polypeptide(L)' 'QLIQGIIVNSGNDACVVVAEGLASTEEAFAAKMTERAQALGMTGASFGNASGWPDPRQRMSVRDLAILATRLISAFP' A
#
# COMPACT_ATOMS: atom_id res chain seq x y z
N GLN A 1 -9.86 12.67 7.54
CA GLN A 1 -10.03 13.31 6.21
C GLN A 1 -9.01 12.78 5.20
N LEU A 2 -7.73 12.59 5.54
CA LEU A 2 -6.72 12.01 4.63
C LEU A 2 -7.01 10.56 4.19
N ILE A 3 -7.44 9.67 5.10
CA ILE A 3 -7.78 8.27 4.77
C ILE A 3 -8.91 8.19 3.73
N GLN A 4 -9.93 9.04 3.86
CA GLN A 4 -11.06 9.09 2.93
C GLN A 4 -10.63 9.66 1.57
N GLY A 5 -9.70 10.63 1.54
CA GLY A 5 -9.12 11.14 0.29
C GLY A 5 -8.24 10.11 -0.45
N ILE A 6 -7.50 9.27 0.29
CA ILE A 6 -6.73 8.16 -0.27
C ILE A 6 -7.66 7.09 -0.87
N ILE A 7 -8.74 6.74 -0.16
CA ILE A 7 -9.71 5.72 -0.59
C ILE A 7 -10.57 6.20 -1.77
N VAL A 8 -11.04 7.46 -1.75
CA VAL A 8 -12.04 7.96 -2.72
C VAL A 8 -11.39 8.54 -3.98
N ASN A 9 -10.19 9.13 -3.90
CA ASN A 9 -9.67 9.96 -4.98
C ASN A 9 -8.42 9.40 -5.68
N SER A 10 -8.11 8.09 -5.55
CA SER A 10 -6.85 7.52 -6.06
C SER A 10 -5.68 8.45 -5.69
N GLY A 11 -5.61 8.80 -4.40
CA GLY A 11 -4.79 9.90 -3.89
C GLY A 11 -3.31 9.57 -3.97
N ASN A 12 -2.75 9.54 -5.18
CA ASN A 12 -1.33 9.33 -5.44
C ASN A 12 -0.51 10.35 -4.64
N ASP A 13 -0.95 11.61 -4.62
CA ASP A 13 -0.29 12.69 -3.86
C ASP A 13 -0.58 12.61 -2.35
N ALA A 14 -1.76 12.11 -1.95
CA ALA A 14 -2.09 11.92 -0.54
C ALA A 14 -1.32 10.75 0.08
N CYS A 15 -1.05 9.70 -0.69
CA CYS A 15 -0.18 8.59 -0.32
C CYS A 15 1.27 9.06 -0.19
N VAL A 16 1.77 9.91 -1.09
CA VAL A 16 3.14 10.46 -1.03
C VAL A 16 3.32 11.37 0.19
N VAL A 17 2.39 12.29 0.49
CA VAL A 17 2.50 13.18 1.65
C VAL A 17 2.39 12.41 2.98
N VAL A 18 1.53 11.39 3.06
CA VAL A 18 1.45 10.51 4.24
C VAL A 18 2.67 9.61 4.33
N ALA A 19 3.20 9.14 3.20
CA ALA A 19 4.43 8.38 3.11
C ALA A 19 5.60 9.19 3.66
N GLU A 20 5.85 10.39 3.15
CA GLU A 20 6.91 11.32 3.62
C GLU A 20 6.74 11.69 5.10
N GLY A 21 5.50 11.80 5.58
CA GLY A 21 5.20 12.04 7.00
C GLY A 21 5.41 10.83 7.92
N LEU A 22 5.37 9.58 7.40
CA LEU A 22 5.50 8.33 8.18
C LEU A 22 6.85 7.63 7.97
N ALA A 23 7.51 7.88 6.85
CA ALA A 23 8.78 7.32 6.42
C ALA A 23 9.45 8.37 5.54
N SER A 24 10.65 8.81 5.92
CA SER A 24 11.29 10.02 5.38
C SER A 24 11.38 10.16 3.84
N THR A 25 11.13 9.10 3.06
CA THR A 25 10.98 9.14 1.58
C THR A 25 9.89 8.16 1.11
N GLU A 26 9.40 8.35 -0.12
CA GLU A 26 8.45 7.45 -0.77
C GLU A 26 8.98 6.01 -0.89
N GLU A 27 10.26 5.83 -1.23
CA GLU A 27 10.88 4.49 -1.31
C GLU A 27 10.92 3.80 0.04
N ALA A 28 11.19 4.55 1.12
CA ALA A 28 11.16 4.01 2.47
C ALA A 28 9.76 3.56 2.87
N PHE A 29 8.73 4.28 2.42
CA PHE A 29 7.34 3.87 2.61
C PHE A 29 6.97 2.63 1.79
N ALA A 30 7.38 2.56 0.51
CA ALA A 30 7.16 1.38 -0.35
C ALA A 30 7.83 0.12 0.23
N ALA A 31 9.01 0.26 0.84
CA ALA A 31 9.67 -0.81 1.57
C ALA A 31 8.82 -1.28 2.78
N LYS A 32 8.28 -0.34 3.57
CA LYS A 32 7.37 -0.66 4.69
C LYS A 32 6.06 -1.29 4.22
N MET A 33 5.50 -0.86 3.09
CA MET A 33 4.32 -1.49 2.49
C MET A 33 4.61 -2.95 2.14
N THR A 34 5.79 -3.22 1.58
CA THR A 34 6.24 -4.57 1.25
C THR A 34 6.42 -5.42 2.50
N GLU A 35 7.11 -4.91 3.51
CA GLU A 35 7.26 -5.59 4.82
C GLU A 35 5.89 -5.91 5.44
N ARG A 36 4.96 -4.96 5.39
CA ARG A 36 3.60 -5.15 5.92
C ARG A 36 2.83 -6.21 5.13
N ALA A 37 2.93 -6.21 3.80
CA ALA A 37 2.32 -7.25 2.95
C ALA A 37 2.83 -8.64 3.35
N GLN A 38 4.15 -8.79 3.51
CA GLN A 38 4.74 -10.06 3.92
C GLN A 38 4.24 -10.50 5.30
N ALA A 39 4.16 -9.57 6.27
CA ALA A 39 3.59 -9.83 7.60
C ALA A 39 2.09 -10.21 7.57
N LEU A 40 1.36 -9.81 6.53
CA LEU A 40 -0.05 -10.17 6.32
C LEU A 40 -0.22 -11.50 5.58
N GLY A 41 0.86 -12.14 5.13
CA GLY A 41 0.84 -13.36 4.33
C GLY A 41 0.66 -13.14 2.83
N MET A 42 0.81 -11.90 2.36
CA MET A 42 0.80 -11.54 0.94
C MET A 42 2.18 -11.82 0.32
N THR A 43 2.56 -13.09 0.24
CA THR A 43 3.95 -13.48 -0.12
C THR A 43 4.33 -13.14 -1.55
N GLY A 44 3.36 -12.92 -2.44
CA GLY A 44 3.59 -12.51 -3.83
C GLY A 44 3.67 -10.99 -4.04
N ALA A 45 3.49 -10.20 -2.98
CA ALA A 45 3.39 -8.75 -3.08
C ALA A 45 4.73 -8.04 -2.85
N SER A 46 5.05 -7.09 -3.72
CA SER A 46 6.12 -6.11 -3.58
C SER A 46 5.65 -4.75 -4.11
N PHE A 47 6.00 -3.67 -3.41
CA PHE A 47 5.60 -2.31 -3.77
C PHE A 47 6.83 -1.51 -4.19
N GLY A 48 6.77 -0.90 -5.37
CA GLY A 48 7.85 -0.06 -5.91
C GLY A 48 7.72 1.42 -5.52
N ASN A 49 6.50 1.86 -5.22
CA ASN A 49 6.16 3.21 -4.80
C ASN A 49 4.90 3.18 -3.91
N ALA A 50 4.54 4.33 -3.34
CA ALA A 50 3.35 4.48 -2.51
C ALA A 50 2.10 4.82 -3.34
N SER A 51 2.31 5.40 -4.52
CA SER A 51 1.26 5.98 -5.35
C SER A 51 0.52 4.97 -6.24
N GLY A 52 1.11 3.81 -6.54
CA GLY A 52 0.60 2.85 -7.51
C GLY A 52 0.89 3.21 -8.98
N TRP A 53 1.80 4.15 -9.26
CA TRP A 53 2.30 4.38 -10.62
C TRP A 53 3.02 3.11 -11.11
N PRO A 54 3.02 2.81 -12.43
CA PRO A 54 3.76 1.67 -12.95
C PRO A 54 5.23 1.72 -12.53
N ASP A 55 5.63 0.74 -11.72
CA ASP A 55 7.02 0.53 -11.29
C ASP A 55 7.38 -0.94 -11.55
N PRO A 56 8.55 -1.25 -12.15
CA PRO A 56 8.97 -2.62 -12.42
C PRO A 56 9.05 -3.53 -11.17
N ARG A 57 9.23 -2.93 -9.98
CA ARG A 57 9.28 -3.63 -8.69
C ARG A 57 7.88 -3.87 -8.10
N GLN A 58 6.84 -3.27 -8.67
CA GLN A 58 5.48 -3.44 -8.20
C GLN A 58 4.88 -4.76 -8.71
N ARG A 59 4.60 -5.67 -7.78
CA ARG A 59 4.02 -7.00 -8.08
C ARG A 59 3.00 -7.39 -7.03
N MET A 60 2.01 -8.16 -7.46
CA MET A 60 0.91 -8.62 -6.64
C MET A 60 0.19 -9.76 -7.34
N SER A 61 -0.28 -10.75 -6.58
CA SER A 61 -1.14 -11.82 -7.08
C SER A 61 -2.61 -11.59 -6.68
N VAL A 62 -3.52 -12.30 -7.36
CA VAL A 62 -4.96 -12.32 -6.99
C VAL A 62 -5.15 -12.82 -5.55
N ARG A 63 -4.31 -13.76 -5.09
CA ARG A 63 -4.34 -14.26 -3.72
C ARG A 63 -3.99 -13.17 -2.71
N ASP A 64 -2.98 -12.36 -3.01
CA ASP A 64 -2.57 -11.24 -2.15
C ASP A 64 -3.70 -10.20 -2.03
N LEU A 65 -4.39 -9.91 -3.14
CA LEU A 65 -5.57 -9.02 -3.14
C LEU A 65 -6.71 -9.55 -2.28
N ALA A 66 -7.01 -10.85 -2.37
CA ALA A 66 -8.04 -11.47 -1.56
C ALA A 66 -7.73 -11.36 -0.07
N ILE A 67 -6.48 -11.62 0.33
CA ILE A 67 -6.00 -11.46 1.72
C ILE A 67 -6.21 -10.02 2.19
N LEU A 68 -5.78 -9.05 1.37
CA LEU A 68 -5.90 -7.63 1.72
C LEU A 68 -7.37 -7.20 1.87
N ALA A 69 -8.24 -7.59 0.93
CA ALA A 69 -9.66 -7.25 0.97
C ALA A 69 -10.36 -7.84 2.20
N THR A 70 -10.13 -9.13 2.50
CA THR A 70 -10.70 -9.76 3.70
C THR A 70 -10.21 -9.07 4.98
N ARG A 71 -8.94 -8.66 5.04
CA ARG A 71 -8.39 -7.94 6.20
C ARG A 71 -9.00 -6.57 6.37
N LEU A 72 -9.21 -5.82 5.28
CA LEU A 72 -9.85 -4.51 5.33
C LEU A 72 -11.27 -4.62 5.90
N ILE A 73 -12.08 -5.54 5.37
CA ILE A 73 -13.46 -5.76 5.83
C ILE A 73 -13.52 -6.20 7.31
N SER A 74 -12.62 -7.09 7.74
CA SER A 74 -12.66 -7.66 9.09
C SER A 74 -12.03 -6.78 10.17
N ALA A 75 -10.98 -6.02 9.84
CA ALA A 75 -10.26 -5.19 10.81
C ALA A 75 -10.74 -3.74 10.84
N PHE A 76 -11.39 -3.26 9.78
CA PHE A 76 -11.87 -1.89 9.64
C PHE A 76 -13.28 -1.85 9.01
N PRO A 77 -14.31 -2.36 9.72
CA PRO A 77 -15.69 -2.36 9.25
C PRO A 77 -16.31 -0.95 9.17
#